data_AF-A0A8S8E3G7-F1
#
_entry.id   AF-A0A8S8E3G7-F1
#
_cell.length_a   1.000
_cell.length_b   1.000
_cell.length_c   1.000
_cell.angle_alpha   90.00
_cell.angle_beta   90.00
_cell.angle_gamma   90.00
#
_symmetry.space_group_name_H-M   'P 1'
#
loop_
_entity.id
_entity.type
_entity.pdbx_description
1 polymer ?
#
loop_
_entity_poly.entity_id
_entity_poly.type
_entity_poly.pdbx_seq_one_letter_code
_entity_poly.pdbx_strand_id
1 'polypeptide(L)'
;KLTEPFEQVEGNITIEGVDFDCTCVMLQSKWGNYGKFNGEKLELERFIKRYKNYSFEIVDELYGYNQVLYSGYLSILETEDLVQMDISIYFTGKIIYDTKE
;
A
#
# COMPACT_ATOMS: atom_id res chain seq x y z
N LYS A 1 -29.24 0.66 5.91
CA LYS A 1 -28.69 0.50 4.54
C LYS A 1 -27.82 1.70 4.28
N LEU A 2 -26.56 1.49 3.92
CA LEU A 2 -25.69 2.55 3.45
C LEU A 2 -26.17 2.93 2.03
N THR A 3 -26.30 4.22 1.75
CA THR A 3 -26.70 4.77 0.44
C THR A 3 -25.52 5.49 -0.15
N GLU A 4 -25.19 5.16 -1.40
CA GLU A 4 -24.13 5.79 -2.16
C GLU A 4 -24.39 7.30 -2.39
N PRO A 5 -23.33 8.11 -2.56
CA PRO A 5 -21.90 7.72 -2.58
C PRO A 5 -21.29 7.53 -1.18
N PHE A 6 -20.33 6.61 -1.07
CA PHE A 6 -19.48 6.47 0.11
C PHE A 6 -18.30 7.41 -0.04
N GLU A 7 -18.45 8.63 0.48
CA GLU A 7 -17.38 9.62 0.42
C GLU A 7 -16.15 9.11 1.19
N GLN A 8 -14.99 9.20 0.54
CA GLN A 8 -13.71 8.94 1.18
C GLN A 8 -13.34 10.16 2.02
N VAL A 9 -13.03 9.92 3.30
CA VAL A 9 -12.62 10.99 4.21
C VAL A 9 -11.14 11.27 3.99
N GLU A 10 -10.78 12.53 3.76
CA GLU A 10 -9.38 12.92 3.68
C GLU A 10 -8.68 12.68 5.02
N GLY A 11 -7.46 12.18 5.00
CA GLY A 11 -6.71 11.91 6.22
C GLY A 11 -5.28 11.48 5.96
N ASN A 12 -4.58 11.17 7.05
CA ASN A 12 -3.21 10.68 7.05
C ASN A 12 -3.12 9.41 7.90
N ILE A 13 -2.23 8.51 7.51
CA ILE A 13 -1.85 7.35 8.32
C ILE A 13 -0.40 7.55 8.76
N THR A 14 -0.15 7.46 10.06
CA THR A 14 1.20 7.49 10.63
C THR A 14 1.50 6.14 11.27
N ILE A 15 2.63 5.54 10.89
CA ILE A 15 3.13 4.28 11.48
C ILE A 15 4.39 4.62 12.26
N GLU A 16 4.34 4.44 13.57
CA GLU A 16 5.44 4.76 14.48
C GLU A 16 6.37 3.56 14.68
N GLY A 17 7.67 3.83 14.86
CA GLY A 17 8.66 2.79 15.17
C GLY A 17 8.84 1.78 14.03
N VAL A 18 8.74 2.24 12.78
CA VAL A 18 9.01 1.42 11.58
C VAL A 18 10.47 0.98 11.58
N ASP A 19 10.68 -0.33 11.40
CA ASP A 19 11.99 -0.89 11.09
C ASP A 19 12.13 -1.00 9.57
N PHE A 20 12.82 -0.04 8.96
CA PHE A 20 12.96 0.05 7.49
C PHE A 20 13.67 -1.15 6.88
N ASP A 21 14.59 -1.80 7.61
CA ASP A 21 15.27 -3.01 7.15
C ASP A 21 14.30 -4.21 7.09
N CYS A 22 13.19 -4.12 7.84
CA CYS A 22 12.10 -5.08 7.87
C CYS A 22 10.84 -4.58 7.14
N THR A 23 11.00 -3.72 6.14
CA THR A 23 9.93 -3.33 5.21
C THR A 23 10.14 -3.92 3.82
N CYS A 24 9.05 -4.20 3.11
CA CYS A 24 9.15 -4.50 1.69
C CYS A 24 7.88 -4.15 0.92
N VAL A 25 8.07 -3.78 -0.33
CA VAL A 25 7.02 -3.60 -1.34
C VAL A 25 7.14 -4.72 -2.36
N MET A 26 6.02 -5.35 -2.71
CA MET A 26 5.95 -6.43 -3.68
C MET A 26 5.04 -6.02 -4.82
N LEU A 27 5.62 -5.74 -5.99
CA LEU A 27 4.91 -5.48 -7.24
C LEU A 27 4.60 -6.82 -7.91
N GLN A 28 3.32 -7.06 -8.21
CA GLN A 28 2.82 -8.34 -8.72
C GLN A 28 2.29 -8.20 -10.16
N SER A 29 1.15 -8.80 -10.46
CA SER A 29 0.52 -8.77 -11.79
C SER A 29 0.00 -7.39 -12.16
N LYS A 30 0.22 -6.98 -13.41
CA LYS A 30 -0.53 -5.89 -14.01
C LYS A 30 -2.00 -6.27 -14.13
N TRP A 31 -2.89 -5.33 -13.84
CA TRP A 31 -4.34 -5.45 -13.95
C TRP A 31 -4.95 -6.61 -13.15
N GLY A 32 -4.26 -7.11 -12.12
CA GLY A 32 -4.74 -8.24 -11.31
C GLY A 32 -4.89 -9.54 -12.10
N ASN A 33 -4.18 -9.70 -13.21
CA ASN A 33 -4.31 -10.89 -14.06
C ASN A 33 -3.89 -12.17 -13.32
N TYR A 34 -4.74 -13.20 -13.44
CA TYR A 34 -4.46 -14.53 -12.93
C TYR A 34 -3.46 -15.28 -13.81
N GLY A 35 -2.65 -16.13 -13.19
CA GLY A 35 -1.72 -17.02 -13.88
C GLY A 35 -0.29 -16.89 -13.35
N LYS A 36 0.67 -17.32 -14.17
CA LYS A 36 2.09 -17.13 -13.86
C LYS A 36 2.41 -15.63 -13.92
N PHE A 37 3.00 -15.11 -12.86
CA PHE A 37 3.45 -13.72 -12.81
C PHE A 37 4.95 -13.67 -12.52
N ASN A 38 5.58 -12.57 -12.94
CA ASN A 38 6.94 -12.20 -12.54
C ASN A 38 6.84 -10.84 -11.87
N GLY A 39 7.06 -10.82 -10.56
CA GLY A 39 7.00 -9.60 -9.75
C GLY A 39 8.38 -9.04 -9.41
N GLU A 40 8.37 -7.93 -8.68
CA GLU A 40 9.58 -7.32 -8.12
C GLU A 40 9.36 -7.07 -6.62
N LYS A 41 10.33 -7.48 -5.80
CA LYS A 41 10.38 -7.13 -4.38
C LYS A 41 11.38 -5.99 -4.19
N LEU A 42 10.95 -4.94 -3.50
CA LEU A 42 11.69 -3.70 -3.31
C LEU A 42 11.70 -3.30 -1.84
N GLU A 43 12.76 -2.60 -1.43
CA GLU A 43 12.76 -1.82 -0.20
C GLU A 43 11.77 -0.66 -0.32
N LEU A 44 11.11 -0.29 0.78
CA LEU A 44 10.12 0.78 0.80
C LEU A 44 10.71 2.12 0.37
N GLU A 45 11.92 2.46 0.83
CA GLU A 45 12.59 3.70 0.45
C GLU A 45 12.87 3.77 -1.06
N ARG A 46 13.28 2.64 -1.65
CA ARG A 46 13.53 2.55 -3.10
C ARG A 46 12.24 2.69 -3.90
N PHE A 47 11.14 2.13 -3.42
CA PHE A 47 9.82 2.30 -4.02
C PHE A 47 9.41 3.79 -4.05
N ILE A 48 9.48 4.48 -2.90
CA ILE A 48 9.11 5.90 -2.77
C ILE A 48 9.98 6.79 -3.69
N LYS A 49 11.27 6.48 -3.83
CA LYS A 49 12.16 7.22 -4.74
C LYS A 49 11.90 6.96 -6.22
N ARG A 50 11.42 5.76 -6.57
CA ARG A 50 11.23 5.34 -7.97
C ARG A 50 9.99 5.97 -8.59
N TYR A 51 8.87 6.00 -7.87
CA TYR A 51 7.62 6.54 -8.38
C TYR A 51 7.35 7.91 -7.77
N LYS A 52 7.11 8.93 -8.61
CA LYS A 52 6.89 10.31 -8.14
C LYS A 52 5.43 10.70 -8.13
N ASN A 53 4.65 10.28 -9.13
CA ASN A 53 3.21 10.51 -9.17
C ASN A 53 2.48 9.18 -9.24
N TYR A 54 2.08 8.67 -8.07
CA TYR A 54 1.34 7.43 -7.96
C TYR A 54 0.22 7.58 -6.94
N SER A 55 -0.80 6.74 -7.07
CA SER A 55 -1.75 6.47 -6.00
C SER A 55 -1.74 4.97 -5.68
N PHE A 56 -1.92 4.63 -4.41
CA PHE A 56 -2.08 3.25 -3.98
C PHE A 56 -3.43 3.12 -3.29
N GLU A 57 -4.30 2.33 -3.88
CA GLU A 57 -5.58 1.97 -3.30
C GLU A 57 -5.42 0.71 -2.45
N ILE A 58 -5.69 0.82 -1.15
CA ILE A 58 -5.65 -0.30 -0.21
C ILE A 58 -7.02 -0.97 -0.24
N VAL A 59 -7.03 -2.27 -0.54
CA VAL A 59 -8.25 -3.10 -0.61
C VAL A 59 -8.34 -4.02 0.60
N ASP A 60 -7.21 -4.49 1.13
CA ASP A 60 -7.13 -5.35 2.30
C ASP A 60 -6.01 -4.91 3.23
N GLU A 61 -6.23 -5.10 4.53
CA GLU A 61 -5.37 -4.68 5.63
C GLU A 61 -5.28 -5.81 6.65
N LEU A 62 -4.08 -6.37 6.83
CA LEU A 62 -3.84 -7.51 7.71
C LEU A 62 -2.80 -7.17 8.78
N TYR A 63 -3.05 -7.64 10.00
CA TYR A 63 -2.17 -7.44 11.16
C TYR A 63 -1.72 -8.75 11.78
N GLY A 64 -0.42 -8.85 12.08
CA GLY A 64 0.13 -9.96 12.84
C GLY A 64 1.62 -9.78 13.11
N TYR A 65 2.12 -10.34 14.21
CA TYR A 65 3.57 -10.34 14.53
C TYR A 65 4.26 -8.97 14.43
N ASN A 66 3.63 -7.90 14.94
CA ASN A 66 4.14 -6.51 14.83
C ASN A 66 4.35 -6.05 13.38
N GLN A 67 3.53 -6.57 12.47
CA GLN A 67 3.59 -6.27 11.05
C GLN A 67 2.20 -5.92 10.54
N VAL A 68 2.14 -4.93 9.66
CA VAL A 68 0.97 -4.62 8.85
C VAL A 68 1.27 -4.99 7.40
N LEU A 69 0.28 -5.58 6.74
CA LEU A 69 0.28 -5.83 5.30
C LEU A 69 -0.88 -5.06 4.69
N TYR A 70 -0.55 -4.11 3.80
CA TYR A 70 -1.51 -3.42 2.95
C TYR A 70 -1.48 -4.02 1.56
N SER A 71 -2.62 -4.50 1.09
CA SER A 71 -2.76 -5.15 -0.20
C SER A 71 -3.75 -4.40 -1.08
N GLY A 72 -3.42 -4.21 -2.36
CA GLY A 72 -4.30 -3.53 -3.28
C GLY A 72 -3.67 -3.20 -4.63
N TYR A 73 -3.95 -2.01 -5.15
CA TYR A 73 -3.56 -1.62 -6.50
C TYR A 73 -2.81 -0.30 -6.56
N LEU A 74 -1.63 -0.34 -7.15
CA LEU A 74 -0.81 0.81 -7.49
C LEU A 74 -1.22 1.34 -8.86
N SER A 75 -1.62 2.60 -8.93
CA SER A 75 -1.81 3.35 -10.18
C SER A 75 -0.61 4.27 -10.40
N ILE A 76 0.11 4.06 -11.50
CA ILE A 76 1.23 4.92 -11.90
C ILE A 76 0.70 5.92 -12.93
N LEU A 77 0.52 7.17 -12.49
CA LEU A 77 -0.25 8.18 -13.23
C LEU A 77 0.39 8.55 -14.58
N GLU A 78 1.70 8.34 -14.76
CA GLU A 78 2.37 8.60 -16.03
C GLU A 78 2.14 7.52 -17.10
N THR A 79 1.69 6.33 -16.72
CA THR A 79 1.67 5.15 -17.61
C THR A 79 0.29 4.51 -17.77
N GLU A 80 -0.72 4.99 -17.04
CA GLU A 80 -2.05 4.36 -16.90
C GLU A 80 -2.00 2.87 -16.47
N ASP A 81 -0.83 2.36 -16.05
CA ASP A 81 -0.69 1.00 -15.57
C ASP A 81 -1.27 0.86 -14.15
N LEU A 82 -2.11 -0.17 -13.98
CA LEU A 82 -2.53 -0.66 -12.67
C LEU A 82 -1.75 -1.92 -12.32
N VAL A 83 -1.06 -1.91 -11.17
CA VAL A 83 -0.24 -3.04 -10.72
C VAL A 83 -0.73 -3.49 -9.36
N GLN A 84 -1.04 -4.78 -9.22
CA GLN A 84 -1.33 -5.35 -7.91
C GLN A 84 -0.07 -5.25 -7.04
N MET A 85 -0.22 -4.75 -5.82
CA MET A 85 0.89 -4.44 -4.94
C MET A 85 0.55 -4.76 -3.49
N ASP A 86 1.55 -5.28 -2.78
CA ASP A 86 1.53 -5.42 -1.33
C ASP A 86 2.64 -4.58 -0.71
N ILE A 87 2.33 -3.90 0.41
CA ILE A 87 3.30 -3.22 1.26
C ILE A 87 3.29 -3.90 2.62
N SER A 88 4.44 -4.37 3.05
CA SER A 88 4.62 -5.01 4.34
C SER A 88 5.56 -4.21 5.22
N ILE A 89 5.12 -3.88 6.42
CA ILE A 89 5.81 -2.95 7.32
C ILE A 89 5.86 -3.56 8.72
N TYR A 90 7.07 -3.87 9.20
CA TYR A 90 7.29 -4.16 10.61
C TYR A 90 7.36 -2.85 11.41
N PHE A 91 6.69 -2.81 12.57
CA PHE A 91 6.64 -1.63 13.42
C PHE A 91 6.54 -1.99 14.90
N THR A 92 7.14 -1.19 15.77
CA THR A 92 7.06 -1.39 17.23
C THR A 92 6.17 -0.37 17.95
N GLY A 93 5.73 0.68 17.24
CA GLY A 93 4.88 1.73 17.78
C GLY A 93 3.41 1.51 17.47
N LYS A 94 2.68 2.61 17.24
CA LYS A 94 1.26 2.59 16.88
C LYS A 94 1.07 2.89 15.40
N ILE A 95 -0.09 2.47 14.89
CA ILE A 95 -0.66 2.97 13.64
C ILE A 95 -1.77 3.95 14.01
N ILE A 96 -1.66 5.17 13.51
CA ILE A 96 -2.53 6.28 13.85
C ILE A 96 -3.21 6.74 12.57
N TYR A 97 -4.55 6.73 12.58
CA TYR A 97 -5.39 7.25 11.50
C TYR A 97 -5.91 8.61 11.93
N ASP A 98 -5.54 9.65 11.19
CA ASP A 98 -5.95 11.03 11.44
C ASP A 98 -6.80 11.52 10.27
N THR A 99 -8.11 11.59 10.48
CA THR A 99 -9.11 11.97 9.47
C THR A 99 -9.52 13.42 9.67
N LYS A 100 -9.60 14.20 8.59
CA LYS A 100 -10.23 15.52 8.61
C LYS A 100 -11.73 15.33 8.83
N GLU A 101 -12.27 15.94 9.88
CA GLU A 101 -13.72 15.99 10.16
C GLU A 101 -14.50 16.73 9.07
#